data_AF-A0A7S4ACZ8-F1
#
_entry.id   AF-A0A7S4ACZ8-F1
#
_cell.length_a   1.000
_cell.length_b   1.000
_cell.length_c   1.000
_cell.angle_alpha   90.00
_cell.angle_beta   90.00
_cell.angle_gamma   90.00
#
_symmetry.space_group_name_H-M   'P 1'
#
loop_
_entity.id
_entity.type
_entity.pdbx_description
1 polymer ?
#
loop_
_entity_poly.entity_id
_entity_poly.type
_entity_poly.pdbx_seq_one_letter_code
_entity_poly.pdbx_strand_id
1 'polypeptide(L)'
;MFLMMNTGTKPIPSTHGLLTTIAYKINNEVVYALEGSVSHSGSTIQWLRDQLGIIKSASDSEELASNHNDGLYMVPAFAGLFAPHWRPDARGCVVGITAAHHKGHIVRAALEAAAYQARELFEAIKADSNVRLKALKVDGGGSHNKLLMQFQADMIDAPVVIPRVQETTAMGAAFAAGLAVGVWRDTQEIKTLWNQAKIFVPLMSEGKREHNWKGWKKAIKRSLDWVETEEEEDFVDASEWIDVNDSAKSIKTTTDEDPSPPIGNRFGVVISLVLASAVAGGAGYLLGRNSSTSRR
;
A
#
# COMPACT_ATOMS: atom_id res chain seq x y z
N MET A 1 -1.02 1.29 -5.15
CA MET A 1 -0.08 0.18 -4.90
C MET A 1 -0.47 -0.42 -3.56
N PHE A 2 -0.50 -1.74 -3.48
CA PHE A 2 -0.94 -2.47 -2.28
C PHE A 2 0.17 -3.36 -1.77
N LEU A 3 0.39 -3.35 -0.47
CA LEU A 3 1.36 -4.19 0.21
C LEU A 3 0.61 -5.04 1.24
N MET A 4 0.82 -6.36 1.20
CA MET A 4 0.21 -7.30 2.13
C MET A 4 1.25 -8.17 2.81
N MET A 5 1.13 -8.30 4.14
CA MET A 5 1.87 -9.26 4.95
C MET A 5 0.92 -10.25 5.59
N ASN A 6 1.11 -11.53 5.29
CA ASN A 6 0.40 -12.63 5.96
C ASN A 6 0.78 -12.68 7.44
N THR A 7 -0.22 -12.68 8.34
CA THR A 7 -0.04 -12.74 9.81
C THR A 7 -0.45 -14.08 10.41
N GLY A 8 -0.73 -15.08 9.58
CA GLY A 8 -1.21 -16.40 9.99
C GLY A 8 -2.67 -16.38 10.45
N THR A 9 -3.02 -17.26 11.38
CA THR A 9 -4.41 -17.46 11.85
C THR A 9 -4.82 -16.50 12.96
N LYS A 10 -3.92 -15.60 13.39
CA LYS A 10 -4.20 -14.57 14.39
C LYS A 10 -4.18 -13.20 13.72
N PRO A 11 -5.26 -12.40 13.86
CA PRO A 11 -5.24 -11.03 13.38
C PRO A 11 -4.27 -10.19 14.22
N ILE A 12 -3.54 -9.29 13.58
CA ILE A 12 -2.73 -8.27 14.24
C ILE A 12 -3.43 -6.92 14.01
N PRO A 13 -4.06 -6.30 15.03
CA PRO A 13 -4.60 -4.95 14.93
C PRO A 13 -3.48 -3.96 14.62
N SER A 14 -3.66 -3.12 13.60
CA SER A 14 -2.69 -2.06 13.32
C SER A 14 -2.85 -0.88 14.29
N THR A 15 -1.72 -0.35 14.72
CA THR A 15 -1.60 0.92 15.48
C THR A 15 -0.78 1.98 14.72
N HIS A 16 -0.26 1.63 13.54
CA HIS A 16 0.61 2.49 12.71
C HIS A 16 0.02 2.77 11.33
N GLY A 17 -1.32 2.83 11.23
CA GLY A 17 -2.02 3.30 10.03
C GLY A 17 -2.15 2.25 8.91
N LEU A 18 -2.09 0.96 9.23
CA LEU A 18 -2.38 -0.14 8.31
C LEU A 18 -3.80 -0.67 8.55
N LEU A 19 -4.24 -1.56 7.65
CA LEU A 19 -5.51 -2.28 7.79
C LEU A 19 -5.24 -3.72 8.23
N THR A 20 -6.01 -4.19 9.20
CA THR A 20 -6.08 -5.62 9.54
C THR A 20 -7.21 -6.24 8.74
N THR A 21 -6.90 -7.23 7.92
CA THR A 21 -7.88 -7.84 7.00
C THR A 21 -7.77 -9.36 6.95
N ILE A 22 -8.78 -10.01 6.38
CA ILE A 22 -8.71 -11.43 6.03
C ILE A 22 -7.95 -11.56 4.71
N ALA A 23 -6.85 -12.31 4.71
CA ALA A 23 -6.09 -12.60 3.50
C ALA A 23 -6.81 -13.63 2.63
N TYR A 24 -7.20 -14.76 3.24
CA TYR A 24 -7.98 -15.81 2.59
C TYR A 24 -8.59 -16.76 3.64
N LYS A 25 -9.58 -17.53 3.21
CA LYS A 25 -10.09 -18.69 3.94
C LYS A 25 -10.05 -19.90 3.02
N ILE A 26 -9.35 -20.95 3.42
CA ILE A 26 -9.33 -22.24 2.73
C ILE A 26 -9.80 -23.28 3.73
N ASN A 27 -10.80 -24.08 3.37
CA ASN A 27 -11.50 -24.96 4.30
C ASN A 27 -12.03 -24.18 5.52
N ASN A 28 -11.72 -24.63 6.73
CA ASN A 28 -12.11 -23.96 7.98
C ASN A 28 -11.01 -23.05 8.56
N GLU A 29 -9.89 -22.86 7.87
CA GLU A 29 -8.78 -22.04 8.34
C GLU A 29 -8.85 -20.64 7.72
N VAL A 30 -8.97 -19.62 8.58
CA VAL A 30 -8.93 -18.20 8.20
C VAL A 30 -7.52 -17.69 8.42
N VAL A 31 -6.95 -17.08 7.40
CA VAL A 31 -5.63 -16.44 7.45
C VAL A 31 -5.80 -14.94 7.28
N TYR A 32 -5.11 -14.17 8.12
CA TYR A 32 -5.18 -12.71 8.17
C TYR A 32 -3.96 -12.07 7.52
N ALA A 33 -4.08 -10.77 7.24
CA ALA A 33 -2.98 -9.94 6.78
C ALA A 33 -3.03 -8.53 7.39
N LEU A 34 -1.84 -7.93 7.47
CA LEU A 34 -1.69 -6.48 7.51
C LEU A 34 -1.59 -5.97 6.08
N GLU A 35 -2.39 -4.96 5.76
CA GLU A 35 -2.45 -4.34 4.44
C GLU A 35 -2.13 -2.85 4.54
N GLY A 36 -1.22 -2.41 3.66
CA GLY A 36 -0.95 -1.00 3.42
C GLY A 36 -1.33 -0.63 1.99
N SER A 37 -2.10 0.44 1.86
CA SER A 37 -2.50 1.02 0.57
C SER A 37 -1.85 2.36 0.39
N VAL A 38 -1.12 2.55 -0.72
CA VAL A 38 -0.63 3.89 -1.09
C VAL A 38 -1.29 4.36 -2.37
N SER A 39 -1.65 5.64 -2.35
CA SER A 39 -2.19 6.33 -3.49
C SER A 39 -1.07 6.60 -4.52
N HIS A 40 -1.43 6.59 -5.80
CA HIS A 40 -0.61 7.11 -6.90
C HIS A 40 0.83 6.59 -7.02
N SER A 41 1.00 5.27 -7.09
CA SER A 41 2.27 4.66 -7.53
C SER A 41 2.32 4.57 -9.07
N GLY A 42 1.74 3.53 -9.68
CA GLY A 42 1.74 3.37 -11.14
C GLY A 42 1.00 4.47 -11.89
N SER A 43 -0.05 5.06 -11.30
CA SER A 43 -0.76 6.19 -11.92
C SER A 43 0.04 7.49 -11.93
N THR A 44 1.11 7.62 -11.14
CA THR A 44 2.03 8.77 -11.27
C THR A 44 2.79 8.73 -12.58
N ILE A 45 3.22 7.53 -13.02
CA ILE A 45 3.85 7.36 -14.33
C ILE A 45 2.84 7.64 -15.44
N GLN A 46 1.59 7.21 -15.29
CA GLN A 46 0.52 7.57 -16.24
C GLN A 46 0.26 9.08 -16.27
N TRP A 47 0.24 9.75 -15.12
CA TRP A 47 0.08 11.19 -15.03
C TRP A 47 1.23 11.95 -15.73
N LEU A 48 2.48 11.51 -15.57
CA LEU A 48 3.61 12.06 -16.32
C LEU A 48 3.45 11.93 -17.84
N ARG A 49 2.84 10.83 -18.31
CA ARG A 49 2.57 10.58 -19.73
C ARG A 49 1.40 11.42 -20.23
N ASP A 50 0.24 11.28 -19.60
CA ASP A 50 -1.03 11.75 -20.11
C ASP A 50 -1.28 13.23 -19.82
N GLN A 51 -0.81 13.73 -18.68
CA GLN A 51 -1.08 15.10 -18.24
C GLN A 51 0.09 16.04 -18.50
N LEU A 52 1.33 15.59 -18.26
CA LEU A 52 2.52 16.43 -18.44
C LEU A 52 3.26 16.20 -19.76
N GLY A 53 2.97 15.13 -20.50
CA GLY A 53 3.67 14.79 -21.74
C GLY A 53 5.19 14.61 -21.58
N ILE A 54 5.67 14.28 -20.37
CA ILE A 54 7.11 14.14 -20.07
C ILE A 54 7.68 12.86 -20.69
N ILE A 55 6.88 11.79 -20.67
CA ILE A 55 7.17 10.49 -21.29
C ILE A 55 6.08 10.16 -22.31
N LYS A 56 6.39 9.35 -23.34
CA LYS A 56 5.38 8.93 -24.34
C LYS A 56 4.75 7.59 -23.97
N SER A 57 5.51 6.73 -23.32
CA SER A 57 5.06 5.43 -22.81
C SER A 57 5.55 5.20 -21.39
N ALA A 58 4.93 4.27 -20.66
CA ALA A 58 5.41 3.90 -19.33
C ALA A 58 6.80 3.26 -19.36
N SER A 59 7.14 2.52 -20.43
CA SER A 59 8.47 1.93 -20.62
C SER A 59 9.58 2.96 -20.82
N ASP A 60 9.27 4.14 -21.38
CA ASP A 60 10.25 5.22 -21.54
C ASP A 60 10.76 5.74 -20.19
N SER A 61 10.03 5.48 -19.10
CA SER A 61 10.40 5.96 -17.77
C SER A 61 11.73 5.41 -17.28
N GLU A 62 12.09 4.17 -17.64
CA GLU A 62 13.37 3.56 -17.24
C GLU A 62 14.55 4.22 -17.97
N GLU A 63 14.42 4.45 -19.28
CA GLU A 63 15.48 5.04 -20.10
C GLU A 63 15.64 6.54 -19.84
N LEU A 64 14.53 7.26 -19.61
CA LEU A 64 14.57 8.72 -19.42
C LEU A 64 15.01 9.13 -18.01
N ALA A 65 14.82 8.27 -17.01
CA ALA A 65 15.15 8.58 -15.63
C ALA A 65 16.63 8.95 -15.48
N SER A 66 16.90 10.02 -14.72
CA SER A 66 18.26 10.38 -14.33
C SER A 66 18.87 9.27 -13.45
N ASN A 67 20.19 9.14 -13.51
CA ASN A 67 20.96 8.19 -12.69
C ASN A 67 20.86 8.52 -11.19
N HIS A 68 20.61 9.77 -10.84
CA HIS A 68 20.48 10.27 -9.48
C HIS A 68 19.27 11.21 -9.37
N ASN A 69 18.75 11.36 -8.15
CA ASN A 69 17.65 12.31 -7.90
C ASN A 69 18.15 13.74 -7.64
N ASP A 70 19.43 13.91 -7.30
CA ASP A 70 20.10 15.18 -6.97
C ASP A 70 19.33 16.07 -5.98
N GLY A 71 18.67 15.43 -5.01
CA GLY A 71 17.91 16.10 -3.96
C GLY A 71 16.48 16.48 -4.36
N LEU A 72 16.02 16.07 -5.54
CA LEU A 72 14.65 16.24 -6.00
C LEU A 72 13.76 15.09 -5.51
N TYR A 73 12.65 15.43 -4.86
CA TYR A 73 11.65 14.48 -4.35
C TYR A 73 10.28 14.85 -4.88
N MET A 74 9.51 13.85 -5.31
CA MET A 74 8.11 14.00 -5.72
C MET A 74 7.21 13.28 -4.73
N VAL A 75 6.27 13.99 -4.11
CA VAL A 75 5.20 13.40 -3.31
C VAL A 75 3.93 13.35 -4.18
N PRO A 76 3.45 12.18 -4.61
CA PRO A 76 2.32 12.07 -5.53
C PRO A 76 0.95 12.05 -4.80
N ALA A 77 0.71 12.99 -3.89
CA ALA A 77 -0.54 13.07 -3.13
C ALA A 77 -1.69 13.70 -3.93
N PHE A 78 -1.99 13.20 -5.14
CA PHE A 78 -3.01 13.80 -6.03
C PHE A 78 -4.45 13.73 -5.48
N ALA A 79 -4.72 12.77 -4.59
CA ALA A 79 -5.97 12.65 -3.84
C ALA A 79 -5.71 12.49 -2.34
N GLY A 80 -4.66 13.16 -1.83
CA GLY A 80 -4.17 12.96 -0.47
C GLY A 80 -3.24 11.76 -0.32
N LEU A 81 -2.70 11.62 0.90
CA LEU A 81 -1.87 10.50 1.31
C LEU A 81 -2.71 9.43 2.02
N PHE A 82 -2.48 8.18 1.65
CA PHE A 82 -3.12 7.03 2.31
C PHE A 82 -2.19 6.49 3.41
N ALA A 83 -2.20 5.18 3.68
CA ALA A 83 -1.35 4.57 4.69
C ALA A 83 0.14 4.94 4.47
N PRO A 84 0.90 5.17 5.55
CA PRO A 84 0.46 5.19 6.96
C PRO A 84 -0.12 6.55 7.41
N HIS A 85 -0.20 7.55 6.54
CA HIS A 85 -0.46 8.95 6.90
C HIS A 85 -1.95 9.28 7.05
N TRP A 86 -2.80 8.78 6.14
CA TRP A 86 -4.24 9.09 6.08
C TRP A 86 -4.56 10.59 6.12
N ARG A 87 -3.92 11.35 5.24
CA ARG A 87 -4.02 12.82 5.16
C ARG A 87 -4.72 13.25 3.87
N PRO A 88 -6.06 13.49 3.90
CA PRO A 88 -6.82 13.91 2.72
C PRO A 88 -6.51 15.35 2.27
N ASP A 89 -6.01 16.18 3.18
CA ASP A 89 -5.59 17.56 2.92
C ASP A 89 -4.27 17.65 2.12
N ALA A 90 -3.46 16.59 2.13
CA ALA A 90 -2.16 16.60 1.49
C ALA A 90 -2.28 16.77 -0.04
N ARG A 91 -1.34 17.47 -0.68
CA ARG A 91 -1.32 17.63 -2.15
C ARG A 91 0.01 17.27 -2.79
N GLY A 92 -0.10 16.86 -4.05
CA GLY A 92 1.05 16.48 -4.84
C GLY A 92 2.06 17.62 -4.96
N CYS A 93 3.34 17.35 -4.69
CA CYS A 93 4.38 18.37 -4.76
C CYS A 93 5.72 17.81 -5.27
N VAL A 94 6.53 18.67 -5.85
CA VAL A 94 7.92 18.39 -6.21
C VAL A 94 8.80 19.40 -5.50
N VAL A 95 9.72 18.91 -4.67
CA VAL A 95 10.60 19.75 -3.85
C VAL A 95 12.06 19.49 -4.19
N GLY A 96 12.91 20.50 -4.00
CA GLY A 96 14.35 20.41 -4.26
C GLY A 96 14.78 20.75 -5.70
N ILE A 97 13.88 21.35 -6.50
CA ILE A 97 14.22 21.80 -7.86
C ILE A 97 15.32 22.87 -7.83
N THR A 98 16.29 22.71 -8.72
CA THR A 98 17.36 23.66 -9.04
C THR A 98 17.49 23.78 -10.56
N ALA A 99 18.21 24.80 -11.05
CA ALA A 99 18.40 25.03 -12.49
C ALA A 99 19.12 23.89 -13.24
N ALA A 100 19.79 22.97 -12.53
CA ALA A 100 20.44 21.80 -13.12
C ALA A 100 19.47 20.66 -13.46
N HIS A 101 18.27 20.67 -12.88
CA HIS A 101 17.30 19.60 -13.07
C HIS A 101 16.66 19.66 -14.45
N HIS A 102 16.34 18.47 -14.98
CA HIS A 102 15.65 18.28 -16.24
C HIS A 102 14.60 17.19 -16.10
N LYS A 103 13.80 16.96 -17.15
CA LYS A 103 12.69 16.00 -17.15
C LYS A 103 13.03 14.59 -16.63
N GLY A 104 14.27 14.13 -16.84
CA GLY A 104 14.74 12.83 -16.34
C GLY A 104 14.83 12.76 -14.82
N HIS A 105 15.13 13.87 -14.13
CA HIS A 105 15.09 13.94 -12.67
C HIS A 105 13.65 13.85 -12.13
N ILE A 106 12.69 14.43 -12.84
CA ILE A 106 11.26 14.33 -12.49
C ILE A 106 10.78 12.88 -12.61
N VAL A 107 11.11 12.22 -13.72
CA VAL A 107 10.80 10.79 -13.92
C VAL A 107 11.48 9.94 -12.86
N ARG A 108 12.76 10.22 -12.55
CA ARG A 108 13.50 9.53 -11.50
C ARG A 108 12.80 9.67 -10.15
N ALA A 109 12.43 10.88 -9.74
CA ALA A 109 11.75 11.12 -8.47
C ALA A 109 10.37 10.47 -8.41
N ALA A 110 9.64 10.39 -9.53
CA ALA A 110 8.36 9.68 -9.60
C ALA A 110 8.52 8.16 -9.38
N LEU A 111 9.56 7.55 -9.94
CA LEU A 111 9.89 6.14 -9.70
C LEU A 111 10.31 5.94 -8.23
N GLU A 112 11.21 6.78 -7.71
CA GLU A 112 11.65 6.68 -6.32
C GLU A 112 10.50 6.89 -5.33
N ALA A 113 9.52 7.75 -5.63
CA ALA A 113 8.34 7.98 -4.79
C ALA A 113 7.58 6.69 -4.49
N ALA A 114 7.38 5.83 -5.50
CA ALA A 114 6.75 4.54 -5.29
C ALA A 114 7.55 3.67 -4.30
N ALA A 115 8.88 3.66 -4.40
CA ALA A 115 9.73 2.89 -3.49
C ALA A 115 9.77 3.47 -2.06
N TYR A 116 9.75 4.79 -1.92
CA TYR A 116 9.66 5.45 -0.62
C TYR A 116 8.32 5.16 0.05
N GLN A 117 7.20 5.28 -0.66
CA GLN A 117 5.88 4.92 -0.14
C GLN A 117 5.81 3.46 0.29
N ALA A 118 6.40 2.53 -0.48
CA ALA A 118 6.51 1.13 -0.05
C ALA A 118 7.32 1.01 1.25
N ARG A 119 8.44 1.72 1.37
CA ARG A 119 9.23 1.75 2.61
C ARG A 119 8.43 2.26 3.80
N GLU A 120 7.58 3.28 3.64
CA GLU A 120 6.69 3.76 4.71
C GLU A 120 5.79 2.64 5.24
N LEU A 121 5.21 1.83 4.34
CA LEU A 121 4.38 0.68 4.73
C LEU A 121 5.20 -0.39 5.46
N PHE A 122 6.46 -0.64 5.05
CA PHE A 122 7.33 -1.58 5.75
C PHE A 122 7.69 -1.13 7.16
N GLU A 123 7.97 0.16 7.36
CA GLU A 123 8.24 0.71 8.70
C GLU A 123 7.00 0.57 9.60
N ALA A 124 5.80 0.83 9.06
CA ALA A 124 4.54 0.62 9.78
C ALA A 124 4.32 -0.86 10.14
N ILE A 125 4.54 -1.79 9.21
CA ILE A 125 4.41 -3.23 9.47
C ILE A 125 5.40 -3.68 10.53
N LYS A 126 6.64 -3.24 10.44
CA LYS A 126 7.69 -3.58 11.40
C LYS A 126 7.30 -3.09 12.80
N ALA A 127 6.71 -1.90 12.90
CA ALA A 127 6.23 -1.35 14.17
C ALA A 127 5.04 -2.13 14.74
N ASP A 128 4.08 -2.56 13.91
CA ASP A 128 2.88 -3.29 14.35
C ASP A 128 3.13 -4.77 14.67
N SER A 129 4.09 -5.41 14.00
CA SER A 129 4.25 -6.88 14.07
C SER A 129 5.58 -7.35 14.67
N ASN A 130 6.54 -6.45 14.86
CA ASN A 130 7.92 -6.76 15.29
C ASN A 130 8.61 -7.83 14.40
N VAL A 131 8.15 -7.95 13.16
CA VAL A 131 8.68 -8.88 12.16
C VAL A 131 9.80 -8.22 11.37
N ARG A 132 10.84 -9.02 11.05
CA ARG A 132 11.87 -8.63 10.09
C ARG A 132 11.48 -9.08 8.68
N LEU A 133 11.51 -8.16 7.73
CA LEU A 133 11.34 -8.47 6.31
C LEU A 133 12.49 -9.37 5.83
N LYS A 134 12.15 -10.55 5.28
CA LYS A 134 13.15 -11.45 4.66
C LYS A 134 13.35 -11.17 3.18
N ALA A 135 12.25 -10.94 2.47
CA ALA A 135 12.22 -10.63 1.06
C ALA A 135 10.87 -10.00 0.73
N LEU A 136 10.87 -9.16 -0.30
CA LEU A 136 9.68 -8.60 -0.90
C LEU A 136 9.39 -9.33 -2.21
N LYS A 137 8.23 -9.98 -2.32
CA LYS A 137 7.71 -10.49 -3.59
C LYS A 137 6.94 -9.37 -4.28
N VAL A 138 7.23 -9.13 -5.55
CA VAL A 138 6.60 -8.06 -6.32
C VAL A 138 5.97 -8.60 -7.59
N ASP A 139 4.87 -7.98 -7.98
CA ASP A 139 4.17 -8.25 -9.24
C ASP A 139 3.54 -6.95 -9.80
N GLY A 140 2.83 -7.08 -10.92
CA GLY A 140 2.20 -5.94 -11.61
C GLY A 140 3.15 -5.17 -12.53
N GLY A 141 2.58 -4.21 -13.27
CA GLY A 141 3.27 -3.49 -14.35
C GLY A 141 4.59 -2.83 -13.92
N GLY A 142 4.65 -2.25 -12.72
CA GLY A 142 5.86 -1.60 -12.21
C GLY A 142 7.05 -2.55 -12.00
N SER A 143 6.81 -3.86 -11.85
CA SER A 143 7.88 -4.86 -11.66
C SER A 143 8.79 -5.03 -12.89
N HIS A 144 8.37 -4.54 -14.06
CA HIS A 144 9.19 -4.53 -15.27
C HIS A 144 10.31 -3.48 -15.24
N ASN A 145 10.17 -2.43 -14.43
CA ASN A 145 11.13 -1.33 -14.38
C ASN A 145 12.31 -1.70 -13.46
N LYS A 146 13.48 -1.98 -14.06
CA LYS A 146 14.66 -2.46 -13.34
C LYS A 146 15.23 -1.43 -12.39
N LEU A 147 15.16 -0.15 -12.75
CA LEU A 147 15.59 0.96 -11.89
C LEU A 147 14.75 0.99 -10.62
N LEU A 148 13.42 0.95 -10.76
CA LEU A 148 12.49 0.90 -9.63
C LEU A 148 12.77 -0.32 -8.74
N MET A 149 12.95 -1.51 -9.33
CA MET A 149 13.16 -2.75 -8.57
C MET A 149 14.47 -2.74 -7.79
N GLN A 150 15.56 -2.26 -8.40
CA GLN A 150 16.84 -2.12 -7.72
C GLN A 150 16.74 -1.09 -6.59
N PHE A 151 16.15 0.08 -6.86
CA PHE A 151 15.98 1.13 -5.86
C PHE A 151 15.06 0.68 -4.71
N GLN A 152 14.02 -0.11 -4.99
CA GLN A 152 13.17 -0.70 -3.97
C GLN A 152 13.95 -1.63 -3.04
N ALA A 153 14.77 -2.54 -3.58
CA ALA A 153 15.63 -3.44 -2.80
C ALA A 153 16.62 -2.66 -1.94
N ASP A 154 17.23 -1.63 -2.53
CA ASP A 154 18.13 -0.71 -1.85
C ASP A 154 17.44 0.00 -0.67
N MET A 155 16.23 0.53 -0.87
CA MET A 155 15.55 1.31 0.16
C MET A 155 15.06 0.46 1.35
N ILE A 156 14.66 -0.80 1.12
CA ILE A 156 14.08 -1.67 2.16
C ILE A 156 15.09 -2.60 2.83
N ASP A 157 16.33 -2.63 2.35
CA ASP A 157 17.39 -3.53 2.84
C ASP A 157 17.04 -5.02 2.78
N ALA A 158 16.30 -5.42 1.77
CA ALA A 158 15.91 -6.81 1.57
C ALA A 158 15.82 -7.14 0.08
N PRO A 159 16.00 -8.42 -0.29
CA PRO A 159 15.84 -8.83 -1.68
C PRO A 159 14.42 -8.57 -2.19
N VAL A 160 14.34 -8.09 -3.43
CA VAL A 160 13.10 -7.95 -4.21
C VAL A 160 13.03 -9.08 -5.23
N VAL A 161 11.96 -9.87 -5.18
CA VAL A 161 11.81 -11.12 -5.93
C VAL A 161 10.65 -11.00 -6.90
N ILE A 162 10.95 -11.19 -8.19
CA ILE A 162 9.96 -11.21 -9.26
C ILE A 162 9.64 -12.67 -9.61
N PRO A 163 8.37 -13.09 -9.51
CA PRO A 163 7.95 -14.44 -9.91
C PRO A 163 8.00 -14.59 -11.44
N ARG A 164 8.12 -15.84 -11.90
CA ARG A 164 8.07 -16.17 -13.34
C ARG A 164 6.71 -15.84 -13.97
N VAL A 165 5.64 -16.08 -13.22
CA VAL A 165 4.28 -15.66 -13.61
C VAL A 165 3.99 -14.36 -12.87
N GLN A 166 3.86 -13.27 -13.62
CA GLN A 166 3.66 -11.93 -13.05
C GLN A 166 2.18 -11.56 -12.88
N GLU A 167 1.27 -12.22 -13.58
CA GLU A 167 -0.19 -12.09 -13.39
C GLU A 167 -0.65 -12.90 -12.16
N THR A 168 -0.10 -12.54 -10.99
CA THR A 168 -0.30 -13.25 -9.72
C THR A 168 -1.74 -13.15 -9.23
N THR A 169 -2.46 -12.07 -9.57
CA THR A 169 -3.88 -11.90 -9.25
C THR A 169 -4.74 -12.99 -9.88
N ALA A 170 -4.62 -13.18 -11.20
CA ALA A 170 -5.34 -14.22 -11.91
C ALA A 170 -4.91 -15.61 -11.45
N MET A 171 -3.61 -15.80 -11.21
CA MET A 171 -3.06 -17.06 -10.71
C MET A 171 -3.59 -17.42 -9.31
N GLY A 172 -3.75 -16.44 -8.41
CA GLY A 172 -4.33 -16.66 -7.08
C GLY A 172 -5.79 -17.10 -7.15
N ALA A 173 -6.59 -16.48 -8.01
CA ALA A 173 -7.98 -16.90 -8.26
C ALA A 173 -8.06 -18.32 -8.84
N ALA A 174 -7.19 -18.64 -9.80
CA ALA A 174 -7.09 -19.98 -10.36
C ALA A 174 -6.74 -21.03 -9.29
N PHE A 175 -5.76 -20.75 -8.42
CA PHE A 175 -5.39 -21.63 -7.31
C PHE A 175 -6.54 -21.85 -6.34
N ALA A 176 -7.28 -20.80 -5.95
CA ALA A 176 -8.42 -20.94 -5.06
C ALA A 176 -9.52 -21.83 -5.65
N ALA A 177 -9.90 -21.57 -6.91
CA ALA A 177 -10.90 -22.37 -7.61
C ALA A 177 -10.43 -23.82 -7.83
N GLY A 178 -9.16 -24.00 -8.23
CA GLY A 178 -8.58 -25.31 -8.48
C GLY A 178 -8.45 -26.17 -7.22
N LEU A 179 -8.16 -25.58 -6.06
CA LEU A 179 -8.23 -26.29 -4.78
C LEU A 179 -9.65 -26.75 -4.48
N ALA A 180 -10.65 -25.89 -4.71
CA ALA A 180 -12.04 -26.21 -4.40
C ALA A 180 -12.60 -27.39 -5.23
N VAL A 181 -12.10 -27.57 -6.47
CA VAL A 181 -12.54 -28.65 -7.38
C VAL A 181 -11.53 -29.78 -7.54
N GLY A 182 -10.43 -29.77 -6.78
CA GLY A 182 -9.44 -30.85 -6.74
C GLY A 182 -8.47 -30.90 -7.93
N VAL A 183 -8.26 -29.80 -8.67
CA VAL A 183 -7.17 -29.69 -9.66
C VAL A 183 -5.81 -29.80 -8.97
N TRP A 184 -5.68 -29.22 -7.78
CA TRP A 184 -4.53 -29.38 -6.88
C TRP A 184 -5.00 -29.96 -5.56
N ARG A 185 -4.17 -30.80 -4.93
CA ARG A 185 -4.52 -31.49 -3.68
C ARG A 185 -4.57 -30.54 -2.49
N ASP A 186 -3.57 -29.68 -2.36
CA ASP A 186 -3.41 -28.77 -1.23
C ASP A 186 -2.51 -27.57 -1.55
N THR A 187 -2.32 -26.70 -0.56
CA THR A 187 -1.45 -25.52 -0.70
C THR A 187 0.03 -25.87 -0.79
N GLN A 188 0.46 -27.08 -0.39
CA GLN A 188 1.85 -27.52 -0.56
C GLN A 188 2.14 -27.85 -2.02
N GLU A 189 1.19 -28.49 -2.71
CA GLU A 189 1.30 -28.73 -4.15
C GLU A 189 1.42 -27.41 -4.91
N ILE A 190 0.60 -26.40 -4.59
CA ILE A 190 0.69 -25.06 -5.21
C ILE A 190 2.05 -24.41 -4.98
N LYS A 191 2.65 -24.55 -3.80
CA LYS A 191 3.98 -23.98 -3.52
C LYS A 191 5.05 -24.50 -4.49
N THR A 192 4.94 -25.73 -4.97
CA THR A 192 5.90 -26.31 -5.93
C THR A 192 5.82 -25.69 -7.33
N LEU A 193 4.68 -25.05 -7.66
CA LEU A 193 4.46 -24.37 -8.94
C LEU A 193 5.11 -22.99 -8.98
N TRP A 194 5.34 -22.39 -7.81
CA TRP A 194 5.95 -21.07 -7.72
C TRP A 194 7.43 -21.15 -8.14
N ASN A 195 7.78 -20.31 -9.11
CA ASN A 195 9.15 -20.23 -9.63
C ASN A 195 9.61 -18.78 -9.65
N GLN A 196 10.85 -18.54 -9.22
CA GLN A 196 11.50 -17.24 -9.30
C GLN A 196 11.97 -16.98 -10.73
N ALA A 197 11.76 -15.76 -11.25
CA ALA A 197 12.38 -15.31 -12.49
C ALA A 197 13.60 -14.43 -12.24
N LYS A 198 13.49 -13.45 -11.34
CA LYS A 198 14.55 -12.47 -11.08
C LYS A 198 14.60 -12.07 -9.62
N ILE A 199 15.79 -11.73 -9.15
CA ILE A 199 16.04 -11.18 -7.82
C ILE A 199 16.89 -9.93 -7.94
N PHE A 200 16.54 -8.90 -7.19
CA PHE A 200 17.35 -7.71 -6.99
C PHE A 200 17.79 -7.71 -5.53
N VAL A 201 19.09 -7.55 -5.30
CA VAL A 201 19.68 -7.51 -3.96
C VAL A 201 20.09 -6.08 -3.62
N PRO A 202 20.08 -5.67 -2.35
CA PRO A 202 20.50 -4.33 -1.96
C PRO A 202 21.97 -4.08 -2.33
N LEU A 203 22.23 -2.97 -3.01
CA LEU A 203 23.55 -2.49 -3.43
C LEU A 203 23.88 -1.12 -2.82
N MET A 204 22.88 -0.38 -2.34
CA MET A 204 23.06 0.95 -1.75
C MET A 204 23.61 0.89 -0.32
N SER A 205 24.62 1.73 -0.04
CA SER A 205 25.14 1.91 1.32
C SER A 205 24.08 2.45 2.27
N GLU A 206 24.17 2.08 3.55
CA GLU A 206 23.27 2.56 4.60
C GLU A 206 23.24 4.10 4.67
N GLY A 207 24.40 4.76 4.60
CA GLY A 207 24.48 6.22 4.66
C GLY A 207 23.71 6.92 3.53
N LYS A 208 23.81 6.43 2.29
CA LYS A 208 23.07 6.99 1.14
C LYS A 208 21.57 6.74 1.27
N ARG A 209 21.21 5.54 1.73
CA ARG A 209 19.82 5.14 1.95
C ARG A 209 19.13 5.97 3.02
N GLU A 210 19.81 6.22 4.13
CA GLU A 210 19.30 7.07 5.21
C GLU A 210 19.27 8.55 4.83
N HIS A 211 20.21 9.01 3.99
CA HIS A 211 20.14 10.36 3.40
C HIS A 211 18.87 10.53 2.56
N ASN A 212 18.66 9.62 1.60
CA ASN A 212 17.47 9.58 0.75
C ASN A 212 16.18 9.52 1.58
N TRP A 213 16.16 8.67 2.60
CA TRP A 213 15.01 8.53 3.50
C TRP A 213 14.70 9.79 4.30
N LYS A 214 15.73 10.47 4.80
CA LYS A 214 15.57 11.77 5.48
C LYS A 214 14.99 12.82 4.53
N GLY A 215 15.45 12.86 3.28
CA GLY A 215 14.92 13.74 2.26
C GLY A 215 13.45 13.47 1.94
N TRP A 216 13.07 12.21 1.77
CA TRP A 216 11.67 11.80 1.57
C TRP A 216 10.77 12.26 2.71
N LYS A 217 11.14 11.99 3.97
CA LYS A 217 10.36 12.43 5.14
C LYS A 217 10.20 13.95 5.20
N LYS A 218 11.22 14.70 4.76
CA LYS A 218 11.13 16.16 4.65
C LYS A 218 10.15 16.57 3.54
N ALA A 219 10.15 15.88 2.40
CA ALA A 219 9.22 16.13 1.30
C ALA A 219 7.76 15.86 1.71
N ILE A 220 7.49 14.75 2.40
CA ILE A 220 6.15 14.45 2.95
C ILE A 220 5.64 15.62 3.80
N LYS A 221 6.45 16.14 4.73
CA LYS A 221 6.08 17.31 5.56
C LYS A 221 5.76 18.58 4.76
N ARG A 222 6.25 18.70 3.51
CA ARG A 222 5.91 19.83 2.63
C ARG A 222 4.63 19.62 1.82
N SER A 223 4.10 18.41 1.82
CA SER A 223 2.83 18.07 1.15
C SER A 223 1.61 18.21 2.06
N LEU A 224 1.81 18.25 3.38
CA LEU A 224 0.74 18.31 4.40
C LEU A 224 0.24 19.74 4.60
N ASP A 225 -0.96 19.83 5.18
CA ASP A 225 -1.63 21.07 5.58
C ASP A 225 -1.81 22.04 4.39
N TRP A 226 -1.99 21.48 3.19
CA TRP A 226 -2.06 22.25 1.95
C TRP A 226 -3.48 22.68 1.61
N VAL A 227 -4.45 21.77 1.76
CA VAL A 227 -5.87 22.12 1.64
C VAL A 227 -6.40 22.41 3.03
N GLU A 228 -6.97 23.61 3.17
CA GLU A 228 -7.77 23.97 4.33
C GLU A 228 -9.04 23.12 4.31
N THR A 229 -9.18 22.21 5.28
CA THR A 229 -10.46 21.55 5.53
C THR A 229 -11.28 22.51 6.36
N GLU A 230 -12.42 22.98 5.83
CA GLU A 230 -13.43 23.63 6.67
C GLU A 230 -13.75 22.65 7.81
N GLU A 231 -13.68 23.13 9.06
CA GLU A 231 -14.11 22.34 10.22
C GLU A 231 -15.54 21.88 9.94
N GLU A 232 -15.81 20.56 9.95
CA GLU A 232 -17.18 20.05 9.94
C GLU A 232 -17.85 20.45 11.27
N GLU A 233 -18.23 21.72 11.41
CA GLU A 233 -19.33 22.13 12.28
C GLU A 233 -20.63 21.64 11.61
N ASP A 234 -20.97 20.36 11.82
CA ASP A 234 -22.35 19.86 11.80
C ASP A 234 -22.37 18.36 12.17
N PHE A 235 -21.90 18.03 13.38
CA PHE A 235 -22.43 16.85 14.06
C PHE A 235 -23.80 17.23 14.62
N VAL A 236 -24.86 16.99 13.84
CA VAL A 236 -26.21 16.90 14.38
C VAL A 236 -26.21 15.74 15.38
N ASP A 237 -26.47 16.06 16.64
CA ASP A 237 -26.54 15.09 17.72
C ASP A 237 -27.58 14.01 17.37
N ALA A 238 -27.13 12.75 17.34
CA ALA A 238 -28.01 11.61 17.14
C ALA A 238 -29.09 11.47 18.24
N SER A 239 -28.97 12.23 19.34
CA SER A 239 -30.00 12.37 20.36
C SER A 239 -31.27 13.08 19.85
N GLU A 240 -31.21 13.87 18.77
CA GLU A 240 -32.39 14.52 18.18
C GLU A 240 -33.28 13.56 17.37
N TRP A 241 -32.84 12.30 17.15
CA TRP A 241 -33.56 11.29 16.37
C TRP A 241 -34.09 10.09 17.17
N ILE A 242 -34.11 10.16 18.50
CA ILE A 242 -34.68 9.10 19.35
C ILE A 242 -35.74 9.69 20.27
N ASP A 243 -36.97 9.79 19.77
CA ASP A 243 -38.16 9.67 20.62
C ASP A 243 -38.60 8.21 20.61
N VAL A 244 -37.91 7.38 21.40
CA VAL A 244 -38.33 6.00 21.68
C VAL A 244 -38.39 5.83 23.19
N ASN A 245 -39.23 6.64 23.82
CA ASN A 245 -39.86 6.24 25.08
C ASN A 245 -41.13 5.44 24.76
N ASP A 246 -40.95 4.22 24.28
CA ASP A 246 -41.82 3.16 24.77
C ASP A 246 -41.10 1.81 24.80
N SER A 247 -41.11 1.21 25.99
CA SER A 247 -40.75 -0.19 26.29
C SER A 247 -39.30 -0.66 26.01
N ALA A 248 -38.47 -0.72 27.06
CA ALA A 248 -38.12 -2.00 27.70
C ALA A 248 -36.95 -1.86 28.68
N LYS A 249 -37.21 -2.37 29.89
CA LYS A 249 -36.30 -2.48 31.02
C LYS A 249 -35.21 -3.54 30.80
N SER A 250 -34.09 -3.30 31.48
CA SER A 250 -33.20 -4.30 32.10
C SER A 250 -32.24 -5.06 31.18
N ILE A 251 -30.94 -4.93 31.43
CA ILE A 251 -30.03 -6.01 31.84
C ILE A 251 -28.75 -5.37 32.41
N LYS A 252 -28.31 -5.88 33.58
CA LYS A 252 -27.09 -5.49 34.29
C LYS A 252 -25.86 -6.10 33.63
N THR A 253 -24.79 -5.33 33.45
CA THR A 253 -23.45 -5.84 33.13
C THR A 253 -22.61 -5.97 34.41
N THR A 254 -22.21 -7.18 34.75
CA THR A 254 -21.12 -7.46 35.69
C THR A 254 -19.79 -7.45 34.95
N THR A 255 -18.84 -6.70 35.51
CA THR A 255 -17.42 -6.64 35.19
C THR A 255 -16.74 -7.98 35.44
N ASP A 256 -15.71 -8.30 34.64
CA ASP A 256 -14.48 -8.94 35.12
C ASP A 256 -13.32 -8.65 34.14
N GLU A 257 -12.24 -8.09 34.68
CA GLU A 257 -10.91 -7.95 34.05
C GLU A 257 -10.07 -9.20 34.34
N ASP A 258 -9.23 -9.63 33.40
CA ASP A 258 -7.96 -10.32 33.73
C ASP A 258 -6.93 -10.11 32.60
N PRO A 259 -5.62 -9.87 32.90
CA PRO A 259 -4.64 -9.40 31.94
C PRO A 259 -3.83 -10.54 31.30
N SER A 260 -3.48 -10.40 30.02
CA SER A 260 -2.60 -11.35 29.31
C SER A 260 -1.11 -10.95 29.40
N PRO A 261 -0.17 -11.91 29.55
CA PRO A 261 1.27 -11.63 29.57
C PRO A 261 1.88 -11.58 28.15
N PRO A 262 3.07 -11.00 27.97
CA PRO A 262 3.66 -10.79 26.66
C PRO A 262 4.43 -12.02 26.17
N ILE A 263 4.25 -12.41 24.90
CA ILE A 263 5.09 -13.42 24.26
C ILE A 263 5.66 -12.84 22.97
N GLY A 264 6.96 -12.52 23.02
CA GLY A 264 7.77 -12.31 21.84
C GLY A 264 8.11 -13.65 21.18
N ASN A 265 7.94 -13.73 19.87
CA ASN A 265 8.59 -14.74 19.05
C ASN A 265 8.98 -14.14 17.69
N ARG A 266 10.29 -14.16 17.40
CA ARG A 266 10.90 -13.58 16.20
C ARG A 266 10.73 -14.54 15.02
N PHE A 267 9.76 -14.28 14.15
CA PHE A 267 9.68 -14.88 12.82
C PHE A 267 9.93 -13.82 11.75
N GLY A 268 10.83 -14.10 10.81
CA GLY A 268 10.95 -13.27 9.60
C GLY A 268 9.94 -13.71 8.54
N VAL A 269 9.26 -12.75 7.91
CA VAL A 269 8.11 -12.97 7.00
C VAL A 269 8.45 -12.48 5.58
N VAL A 270 7.76 -13.05 4.60
CA VAL A 270 7.79 -12.64 3.19
C VAL A 270 6.55 -11.80 2.91
N ILE A 271 6.74 -10.59 2.40
CA ILE A 271 5.68 -9.64 2.10
C ILE A 271 5.45 -9.61 0.59
N SER A 272 4.20 -9.46 0.16
CA SER A 272 3.86 -9.32 -1.26
C SER A 272 3.40 -7.89 -1.58
N LEU A 273 3.85 -7.34 -2.70
CA LEU A 273 3.54 -5.99 -3.16
C LEU A 273 3.05 -6.02 -4.61
N VAL A 274 1.87 -5.46 -4.82
CA VAL A 274 1.26 -5.32 -6.15
C VAL A 274 1.51 -3.89 -6.66
N LEU A 275 2.36 -3.78 -7.68
CA LEU A 275 2.65 -2.53 -8.41
C LEU A 275 1.75 -2.42 -9.64
N ALA A 276 0.45 -2.29 -9.43
CA ALA A 276 -0.50 -2.07 -10.52
C ALA A 276 -0.36 -0.65 -11.10
N SER A 277 -0.28 -0.57 -12.43
CA SER A 277 -0.71 0.60 -13.20
C SER A 277 -2.23 0.66 -13.13
N ALA A 278 -2.80 1.69 -12.49
CA ALA A 278 -4.24 1.85 -12.41
C ALA A 278 -4.80 1.97 -13.83
N VAL A 279 -5.48 0.96 -14.33
CA VAL A 279 -6.56 1.19 -15.29
C VAL A 279 -7.79 1.38 -14.42
N ALA A 280 -8.30 2.60 -14.39
CA ALA A 280 -9.53 2.92 -13.71
C ALA A 280 -10.67 2.01 -14.23
N GLY A 281 -11.33 1.31 -13.31
CA GLY A 281 -12.53 0.51 -13.56
C GLY A 281 -13.37 0.55 -12.30
N GLY A 282 -14.54 1.16 -12.39
CA GLY A 282 -15.34 1.62 -11.27
C GLY A 282 -15.74 0.56 -10.24
N ALA A 283 -15.56 0.91 -8.98
CA ALA A 283 -16.30 0.35 -7.84
C ALA A 283 -16.46 1.43 -6.74
N GLY A 284 -16.73 2.68 -7.15
CA GLY A 284 -16.94 3.83 -6.27
C GLY A 284 -18.34 4.46 -6.39
N TYR A 285 -19.26 3.82 -7.09
CA TYR A 285 -20.65 4.24 -7.18
C TYR A 285 -21.50 2.99 -6.97
N LEU A 286 -22.01 2.79 -5.76
CA LEU A 286 -23.23 2.05 -5.42
C LEU A 286 -23.27 1.76 -3.91
N LEU A 287 -23.45 2.80 -3.10
CA LEU A 287 -24.14 2.68 -1.81
C LEU A 287 -24.98 3.94 -1.57
N GLY A 288 -26.27 3.81 -1.92
CA GLY A 288 -27.37 4.38 -1.15
C GLY A 288 -27.79 5.83 -1.40
N ARG A 289 -28.77 6.04 -2.30
CA ARG A 289 -30.03 6.62 -1.82
C ARG A 289 -31.23 6.19 -2.66
N ASN A 290 -32.19 5.61 -1.94
CA ASN A 290 -33.44 5.04 -2.42
C ASN A 290 -34.31 6.04 -3.17
N SER A 291 -34.94 5.51 -4.21
CA SER A 291 -36.23 5.97 -4.71
C SER A 291 -37.29 5.98 -3.61
N SER A 292 -37.91 7.13 -3.38
CA SER A 292 -39.34 7.17 -3.07
C SER A 292 -40.00 8.36 -3.79
N THR A 293 -41.00 7.99 -4.56
CA THR A 293 -41.97 8.83 -5.26
C THR A 293 -42.79 9.70 -4.30
N SER A 294 -43.06 10.94 -4.70
CA SER A 294 -44.38 11.55 -4.48
C SER A 294 -44.68 12.62 -5.52
N ARG A 295 -45.85 12.46 -6.15
CA ARG A 295 -46.62 13.41 -6.97
C ARG A 295 -46.66 14.79 -6.27
N ARG A 296 -46.61 15.93 -6.95
CA ARG A 296 -47.50 16.47 -7.99
C ARG A 296 -46.76 17.54 -8.78
#